data_AF-A0AAN8X7D4-F1
#
_entry.id   AF-A0AAN8X7D4-F1
#
_cell.length_a   1.000
_cell.length_b   1.000
_cell.length_c   1.000
_cell.angle_alpha   90.00
_cell.angle_beta   90.00
_cell.angle_gamma   90.00
#
_symmetry.space_group_name_H-M   'P 1'
#
loop_
_entity.id
_entity.type
_entity.pdbx_description
1 polymer ?
#
loop_
_entity_poly.entity_id
_entity_poly.type
_entity_poly.pdbx_seq_one_letter_code
_entity_poly.pdbx_strand_id
1 'polypeptide(L)'
;MGNLTLKRYKSAPVTIKHQTAPLMLTFIWDPFLQLKQKLRMVWLSNKMNPPTLVLMGTALHWMRKNYDIYLENPEKAANIYKKSLLHIAPFLKRLAKTALVVFKLLDHLPEPYNVTNIDLYNAIAAEAMPKNVAIWDSIIPLSDMYVSECQKHPQDTPNSNFWRCSDFRHSGFIIIEKFVDMLLNYACNRHLSLDKEYCV
;
A
#
# COMPACT_ATOMS: atom_id res chain seq x y z
N MET A 1 -27.68 -13.74 -6.99
CA MET A 1 -27.28 -12.35 -6.70
C MET A 1 -27.04 -12.24 -5.20
N GLY A 2 -25.78 -12.14 -4.77
CA GLY A 2 -25.44 -12.10 -3.35
C GLY A 2 -25.34 -10.66 -2.87
N ASN A 3 -26.10 -10.30 -1.83
CA ASN A 3 -25.96 -9.03 -1.14
C ASN A 3 -24.71 -9.08 -0.24
N LEU A 4 -23.81 -8.11 -0.40
CA LEU A 4 -22.70 -7.86 0.53
C LEU A 4 -23.22 -7.04 1.71
N THR A 5 -23.29 -7.65 2.89
CA THR A 5 -23.55 -6.91 4.14
C THR A 5 -22.22 -6.44 4.73
N LEU A 6 -21.85 -5.20 4.43
CA LEU A 6 -20.75 -4.50 5.10
C LEU A 6 -21.19 -4.04 6.50
N LYS A 7 -20.71 -4.69 7.57
CA LYS A 7 -20.75 -4.09 8.91
C LYS A 7 -19.61 -3.08 9.04
N ARG A 8 -19.91 -1.80 8.80
CA ARG A 8 -18.99 -0.68 9.10
C ARG A 8 -19.35 -0.01 10.43
N TYR A 9 -18.33 0.33 11.21
CA TYR A 9 -18.41 1.32 12.28
C TYR A 9 -18.13 2.70 11.67
N LYS A 10 -19.18 3.54 11.58
CA LYS A 10 -19.20 4.99 11.25
C LYS A 10 -18.54 5.44 9.91
N SER A 11 -19.36 6.07 9.05
CA SER A 11 -19.10 6.76 7.75
C SER A 11 -19.35 5.98 6.45
N ALA A 12 -19.86 6.73 5.45
CA ALA A 12 -20.74 6.41 4.31
C ALA A 12 -20.57 5.06 3.55
N PRO A 13 -21.65 4.52 2.94
CA PRO A 13 -21.59 3.28 2.18
C PRO A 13 -20.86 3.46 0.85
N VAL A 14 -19.68 2.81 0.72
CA VAL A 14 -19.01 2.62 -0.56
C VAL A 14 -19.60 1.37 -1.21
N THR A 15 -20.24 1.52 -2.37
CA THR A 15 -20.86 0.39 -3.10
C THR A 15 -19.92 -0.05 -4.21
N ILE A 16 -19.23 -1.17 -4.01
CA ILE A 16 -18.40 -1.81 -5.04
C ILE A 16 -19.27 -2.85 -5.74
N LYS A 17 -19.54 -2.67 -7.04
CA LYS A 17 -20.23 -3.68 -7.87
C LYS A 17 -19.18 -4.55 -8.56
N HIS A 18 -19.10 -5.82 -8.19
CA HIS A 18 -18.26 -6.83 -8.87
C HIS A 18 -19.15 -8.00 -9.30
N GLN A 19 -18.97 -8.51 -10.52
CA GLN A 19 -19.64 -9.75 -10.96
C GLN A 19 -19.02 -10.95 -10.22
N THR A 20 -19.85 -11.64 -9.42
CA THR A 20 -19.77 -13.06 -9.01
C THR A 20 -18.50 -13.67 -8.39
N ALA A 21 -17.40 -12.96 -8.18
CA ALA A 21 -16.26 -13.47 -7.40
C ALA A 21 -16.35 -13.00 -5.93
N PRO A 22 -16.41 -13.91 -4.92
CA PRO A 22 -16.34 -13.50 -3.53
C PRO A 22 -14.93 -12.96 -3.22
N LEU A 23 -14.78 -11.64 -3.21
CA LEU A 23 -13.55 -10.98 -2.78
C LEU A 23 -13.45 -11.05 -1.25
N MET A 24 -12.42 -11.72 -0.74
CA MET A 24 -12.08 -11.69 0.68
C MET A 24 -10.94 -10.70 0.92
N LEU A 25 -11.24 -9.59 1.60
CA LEU A 25 -10.25 -8.61 2.00
C LEU A 25 -9.73 -8.93 3.41
N THR A 26 -8.41 -9.13 3.52
CA THR A 26 -7.73 -9.26 4.82
C THR A 26 -6.81 -8.05 5.01
N PHE A 27 -7.07 -7.26 6.05
CA PHE A 27 -6.21 -6.14 6.43
C PHE A 27 -5.35 -6.52 7.63
N ILE A 28 -4.04 -6.28 7.54
CA ILE A 28 -3.09 -6.53 8.62
C ILE A 28 -2.25 -5.28 8.84
N TRP A 29 -2.32 -4.75 10.06
CA TRP A 29 -1.49 -3.64 10.47
C TRP A 29 -0.16 -4.15 11.04
N ASP A 30 0.91 -3.97 10.26
CA ASP A 30 2.29 -4.26 10.67
C ASP A 30 3.23 -3.21 10.09
N PRO A 31 3.32 -2.02 10.72
CA PRO A 31 4.00 -0.87 10.14
C PRO A 31 5.50 -1.09 9.95
N PHE A 32 6.10 -2.09 10.60
CA PHE A 32 7.52 -2.41 10.49
C PHE A 32 7.80 -3.69 9.70
N LEU A 33 6.75 -4.38 9.22
CA LEU A 33 6.85 -5.71 8.62
C LEU A 33 7.62 -6.70 9.51
N GLN A 34 7.40 -6.57 10.82
CA GLN A 34 8.10 -7.31 11.87
C GLN A 34 7.29 -8.49 12.43
N LEU A 35 6.08 -8.78 11.95
CA LEU A 35 5.28 -9.95 12.32
C LEU A 35 5.95 -11.24 11.82
N LYS A 36 7.06 -11.55 12.50
CA LYS A 36 7.79 -12.80 12.47
C LYS A 36 6.84 -13.87 13.02
N GLN A 37 6.75 -14.98 12.29
CA GLN A 37 6.00 -16.21 12.60
C GLN A 37 4.51 -16.26 12.21
N LYS A 38 3.60 -15.41 12.67
CA LYS A 38 2.14 -15.65 12.45
C LYS A 38 1.70 -15.61 10.98
N LEU A 39 2.09 -14.58 10.22
CA LEU A 39 1.75 -14.48 8.79
C LEU A 39 2.43 -15.55 7.93
N ARG A 40 3.71 -15.82 8.25
CA ARG A 40 4.49 -16.90 7.62
C ARG A 40 3.84 -18.25 7.85
N MET A 41 3.39 -18.52 9.06
CA MET A 41 2.68 -19.75 9.40
C MET A 41 1.34 -19.80 8.67
N VAL A 42 0.49 -18.77 8.73
CA VAL A 42 -0.87 -18.83 8.18
C VAL A 42 -0.88 -19.05 6.66
N TRP A 43 -0.07 -18.33 5.89
CA TRP A 43 -0.09 -18.44 4.43
C TRP A 43 0.80 -19.56 3.87
N LEU A 44 1.89 -19.93 4.56
CA LEU A 44 2.75 -21.03 4.08
C LEU A 44 2.37 -22.41 4.65
N SER A 45 1.54 -22.48 5.69
CA SER A 45 1.11 -23.77 6.27
C SER A 45 -0.11 -24.40 5.58
N ASN A 46 -0.60 -23.83 4.48
CA ASN A 46 -1.83 -24.25 3.79
C ASN A 46 -3.08 -24.31 4.69
N LYS A 47 -3.04 -23.69 5.87
CA LYS A 47 -4.20 -23.61 6.80
C LYS A 47 -5.27 -22.64 6.33
N MET A 48 -4.94 -21.76 5.38
CA MET A 48 -5.87 -20.92 4.64
C MET A 48 -5.50 -20.95 3.16
N ASN A 49 -6.48 -20.71 2.29
CA ASN A 49 -6.21 -20.44 0.89
C ASN A 49 -5.24 -19.24 0.78
N PRO A 50 -4.18 -19.34 -0.03
CA PRO A 50 -3.26 -18.23 -0.23
C PRO A 50 -4.02 -17.05 -0.86
N PRO A 51 -3.67 -15.80 -0.49
CA PRO A 51 -4.28 -14.64 -1.11
C PRO A 51 -3.97 -14.60 -2.61
N THR A 52 -4.94 -14.20 -3.44
CA THR A 52 -4.72 -13.98 -4.89
C THR A 52 -3.81 -12.77 -5.14
N LEU A 53 -3.95 -11.75 -4.28
CA LEU A 53 -3.22 -10.49 -4.34
C LEU A 53 -2.80 -10.08 -2.93
N VAL A 54 -1.56 -9.63 -2.79
CA VAL A 54 -1.01 -9.05 -1.57
C VAL A 54 -0.44 -7.68 -1.89
N LEU A 55 -1.08 -6.63 -1.38
CA LEU A 55 -0.53 -5.29 -1.35
C LEU A 55 0.13 -5.05 0.00
N MET A 56 1.36 -4.56 -0.01
CA MET A 56 2.07 -4.14 1.20
C MET A 56 2.87 -2.87 0.95
N GLY A 57 3.18 -2.14 2.01
CA GLY A 57 4.03 -0.96 1.95
C GLY A 57 4.47 -0.57 3.35
N THR A 58 5.68 -0.03 3.46
CA THR A 58 6.23 0.47 4.71
C THR A 58 7.39 1.39 4.40
N ALA A 59 7.54 2.47 5.17
CA ALA A 59 8.78 3.26 5.32
C ALA A 59 8.50 4.48 6.21
N LEU A 60 7.31 5.07 6.13
CA LEU A 60 6.96 6.26 6.90
C LEU A 60 7.09 6.03 8.42
N HIS A 61 6.64 4.86 8.89
CA HIS A 61 6.82 4.47 10.29
C HIS A 61 8.29 4.18 10.64
N TRP A 62 9.10 3.71 9.70
CA TRP A 62 10.54 3.56 9.91
C TRP A 62 11.26 4.90 10.02
N MET A 63 10.93 5.86 9.16
CA MET A 63 11.42 7.24 9.24
C MET A 63 11.07 7.84 10.60
N ARG A 64 9.81 7.69 11.05
CA ARG A 64 9.37 8.19 12.36
C ARG A 64 10.05 7.47 13.53
N LYS A 65 10.19 6.14 13.48
CA LYS A 65 10.80 5.36 14.56
C LYS A 65 12.28 5.70 14.75
N ASN A 66 12.97 5.99 13.65
CA ASN A 66 14.38 6.31 13.65
C ASN A 66 14.63 7.83 13.54
N TYR A 67 13.67 8.67 13.95
CA TYR A 67 13.71 10.11 13.71
C TYR A 67 14.96 10.76 14.30
N ASP A 68 15.34 10.40 15.53
CA ASP A 68 16.55 10.96 16.17
C ASP A 68 17.82 10.56 15.41
N ILE A 69 17.92 9.28 15.01
CA ILE A 69 19.04 8.78 14.19
C ILE A 69 19.04 9.47 12.83
N TYR A 70 17.86 9.74 12.28
CA TYR A 70 17.68 10.42 11.00
C TYR A 70 18.16 11.88 11.07
N LEU A 71 17.84 12.60 12.15
CA LEU A 71 18.31 13.98 12.35
C LEU A 71 19.85 14.05 12.41
N GLU A 72 20.50 13.04 12.97
CA GLU A 72 21.97 12.96 13.05
C GLU A 72 22.63 12.39 11.78
N ASN A 73 22.03 11.35 11.20
CA ASN A 73 22.58 10.57 10.10
C ASN A 73 21.47 9.83 9.31
N PRO A 74 20.91 10.46 8.26
CA PRO A 74 19.86 9.87 7.44
C PRO A 74 20.22 8.52 6.82
N GLU A 75 21.47 8.32 6.37
CA GLU A 75 21.93 7.06 5.78
C GLU A 75 21.92 5.91 6.80
N LYS A 76 22.32 6.18 8.04
CA LYS A 76 22.26 5.19 9.13
C LYS A 76 20.82 4.79 9.44
N ALA A 77 19.89 5.75 9.48
CA ALA A 77 18.46 5.47 9.67
C ALA A 77 17.88 4.65 8.51
N ALA A 78 18.25 5.00 7.27
CA ALA A 78 17.85 4.30 6.06
C ALA A 78 18.44 2.87 5.98
N ASN A 79 19.66 2.65 6.47
CA ASN A 79 20.27 1.34 6.56
C ASN A 79 19.55 0.39 7.54
N ILE A 80 18.96 0.91 8.62
CA ILE A 80 18.10 0.10 9.51
C ILE A 80 16.88 -0.41 8.74
N TYR A 81 16.26 0.45 7.94
CA TYR A 81 15.15 0.10 7.05
C TYR A 81 15.56 -0.94 6.01
N LYS A 82 16.69 -0.73 5.31
CA LYS A 82 17.25 -1.69 4.33
C LYS A 82 17.44 -3.08 4.93
N LYS A 83 18.02 -3.17 6.13
CA LYS A 83 18.21 -4.44 6.84
C LYS A 83 16.87 -5.16 7.11
N SER A 84 15.82 -4.42 7.47
CA SER A 84 14.48 -5.00 7.67
C SER A 84 13.90 -5.56 6.37
N LEU A 85 14.02 -4.82 5.27
CA LEU A 85 13.54 -5.27 3.96
C LEU A 85 14.29 -6.51 3.46
N LEU A 86 15.62 -6.54 3.58
CA LEU A 86 16.42 -7.70 3.23
C LEU A 86 16.06 -8.94 4.07
N HIS A 87 15.63 -8.74 5.32
CA HIS A 87 15.16 -9.83 6.17
C HIS A 87 13.82 -10.43 5.72
N ILE A 88 12.91 -9.63 5.14
CA ILE A 88 11.61 -10.11 4.66
C ILE A 88 11.62 -10.54 3.19
N ALA A 89 12.56 -10.04 2.38
CA ALA A 89 12.64 -10.33 0.95
C ALA A 89 12.59 -11.84 0.59
N PRO A 90 13.26 -12.77 1.30
CA PRO A 90 13.13 -14.20 1.00
C PRO A 90 11.72 -14.75 1.20
N PHE A 91 10.97 -14.21 2.17
CA PHE A 91 9.57 -14.58 2.38
C PHE A 91 8.70 -14.06 1.24
N LEU A 92 8.87 -12.79 0.84
CA LEU A 92 8.12 -12.20 -0.28
C LEU A 92 8.40 -12.94 -1.59
N LYS A 93 9.67 -13.32 -1.84
CA LYS A 93 10.06 -14.13 -2.99
C LYS A 93 9.30 -15.46 -3.04
N ARG A 94 9.08 -16.11 -1.88
CA ARG A 94 8.31 -17.37 -1.81
C ARG A 94 6.81 -17.13 -2.00
N LEU A 95 6.25 -16.11 -1.36
CA LEU A 95 4.84 -15.77 -1.46
C LEU A 95 4.45 -15.38 -2.90
N ALA A 96 5.33 -14.66 -3.59
CA ALA A 96 5.16 -14.27 -4.99
C ALA A 96 5.24 -15.45 -5.99
N LYS A 97 5.43 -16.69 -5.52
CA LYS A 97 5.24 -17.89 -6.36
C LYS A 97 3.78 -18.34 -6.44
N THR A 98 2.96 -17.94 -5.47
CA THR A 98 1.57 -18.40 -5.32
C THR A 98 0.55 -17.26 -5.34
N ALA A 99 1.01 -16.01 -5.23
CA ALA A 99 0.19 -14.82 -5.17
C ALA A 99 0.82 -13.68 -5.98
N LEU A 100 0.00 -12.75 -6.48
CA LEU A 100 0.51 -11.47 -6.96
C LEU A 100 0.92 -10.62 -5.75
N VAL A 101 2.21 -10.37 -5.58
CA VAL A 101 2.71 -9.51 -4.49
C VAL A 101 3.12 -8.16 -5.06
N VAL A 102 2.58 -7.10 -4.48
CA VAL A 102 2.87 -5.72 -4.84
C VAL A 102 3.41 -4.98 -3.62
N PHE A 103 4.57 -4.36 -3.76
CA PHE A 103 5.17 -3.47 -2.78
C PHE A 103 4.94 -2.02 -3.21
N LYS A 104 4.08 -1.31 -2.47
CA LYS A 104 3.77 0.10 -2.65
C LYS A 104 4.90 0.95 -2.07
N LEU A 105 5.44 1.84 -2.89
CA LEU A 105 6.36 2.89 -2.44
C LEU A 105 5.62 3.96 -1.62
N LEU A 106 6.38 4.80 -0.93
CA LEU A 106 5.83 5.96 -0.25
C LEU A 106 5.31 6.99 -1.24
N ASP A 107 4.19 7.60 -0.86
CA ASP A 107 3.70 8.82 -1.48
C ASP A 107 4.61 9.99 -1.09
N HIS A 108 4.70 11.01 -1.93
CA HIS A 108 5.28 12.28 -1.49
C HIS A 108 4.32 12.94 -0.49
N LEU A 109 4.90 13.38 0.62
CA LEU A 109 4.18 14.04 1.70
C LEU A 109 4.76 15.44 1.88
N PRO A 110 3.95 16.43 2.26
CA PRO A 110 4.45 17.76 2.57
C PRO A 110 5.19 17.75 3.93
N GLU A 111 5.75 18.91 4.28
CA GLU A 111 6.44 19.15 5.56
C GLU A 111 5.63 18.59 6.76
N PRO A 112 6.31 17.99 7.76
CA PRO A 112 7.76 17.97 7.99
C PRO A 112 8.50 16.83 7.25
N TYR A 113 7.87 16.15 6.29
CA TYR A 113 8.53 15.09 5.54
C TYR A 113 9.27 15.66 4.33
N ASN A 114 10.56 15.35 4.27
CA ASN A 114 11.42 15.77 3.18
C ASN A 114 11.36 14.74 2.03
N VAL A 115 10.99 15.22 0.83
CA VAL A 115 10.83 14.41 -0.39
C VAL A 115 12.12 13.65 -0.76
N THR A 116 13.29 14.28 -0.67
CA THR A 116 14.58 13.60 -0.94
C THR A 116 14.79 12.39 -0.04
N ASN A 117 14.27 12.41 1.19
CA ASN A 117 14.36 11.26 2.08
C ASN A 117 13.30 10.20 1.77
N ILE A 118 12.11 10.62 1.35
CA ILE A 118 11.10 9.69 0.83
C ILE A 118 11.68 8.94 -0.38
N ASP A 119 12.35 9.64 -1.29
CA ASP A 119 13.03 9.07 -2.45
C ASP A 119 14.14 8.09 -2.06
N LEU A 120 14.96 8.44 -1.06
CA LEU A 120 15.99 7.54 -0.52
C LEU A 120 15.37 6.22 -0.02
N TYR A 121 14.29 6.29 0.75
CA TYR A 121 13.60 5.10 1.25
C TYR A 121 12.95 4.31 0.12
N ASN A 122 12.35 4.98 -0.86
CA ASN A 122 11.75 4.37 -2.04
C ASN A 122 12.79 3.63 -2.89
N ALA A 123 13.97 4.23 -3.11
CA ALA A 123 15.08 3.60 -3.83
C ALA A 123 15.58 2.34 -3.10
N ILE A 124 15.74 2.41 -1.77
CA ILE A 124 16.11 1.26 -0.94
C ILE A 124 15.06 0.14 -1.02
N ALA A 125 13.77 0.50 -1.01
CA ALA A 125 12.69 -0.46 -1.17
C ALA A 125 12.76 -1.16 -2.53
N ALA A 126 12.89 -0.39 -3.61
CA ALA A 126 12.99 -0.90 -4.97
C ALA A 126 14.20 -1.84 -5.14
N GLU A 127 15.36 -1.49 -4.58
CA GLU A 127 16.58 -2.32 -4.61
C GLU A 127 16.41 -3.63 -3.83
N ALA A 128 15.76 -3.58 -2.66
CA ALA A 128 15.63 -4.72 -1.76
C ALA A 128 14.54 -5.73 -2.20
N MET A 129 13.60 -5.33 -3.05
CA MET A 129 12.52 -6.21 -3.46
C MET A 129 12.98 -7.30 -4.45
N PRO A 130 12.53 -8.55 -4.26
CA PRO A 130 12.77 -9.60 -5.25
C PRO A 130 12.16 -9.27 -6.61
N LYS A 131 12.78 -9.71 -7.72
CA LYS A 131 12.28 -9.49 -9.10
C LYS A 131 10.85 -9.94 -9.37
N ASN A 132 10.32 -10.90 -8.61
CA ASN A 132 8.96 -11.40 -8.75
C ASN A 132 7.93 -10.67 -7.87
N VAL A 133 8.37 -9.66 -7.10
CA VAL A 133 7.50 -8.71 -6.41
C VAL A 133 7.38 -7.48 -7.29
N ALA A 134 6.15 -7.07 -7.60
CA ALA A 134 5.92 -5.85 -8.35
C ALA A 134 6.19 -4.64 -7.46
N ILE A 135 7.00 -3.69 -7.93
CA ILE A 135 7.10 -2.37 -7.33
C ILE A 135 5.97 -1.52 -7.87
N TRP A 136 5.30 -0.80 -6.97
CA TRP A 136 4.29 0.18 -7.34
C TRP A 136 4.77 1.57 -6.98
N ASP A 137 5.04 2.37 -8.01
CA ASP A 137 5.47 3.77 -7.98
C ASP A 137 4.45 4.77 -8.56
N SER A 138 3.46 4.31 -9.33
CA SER A 138 2.54 5.16 -10.13
C SER A 138 1.64 6.11 -9.32
N ILE A 139 1.66 6.00 -8.00
CA ILE A 139 0.96 6.89 -7.09
C ILE A 139 1.69 8.20 -6.83
N ILE A 140 3.00 8.30 -7.12
CA ILE A 140 3.78 9.50 -6.82
C ILE A 140 3.18 10.74 -7.52
N PRO A 141 2.93 10.72 -8.85
CA PRO A 141 2.29 11.86 -9.51
C PRO A 141 0.89 12.20 -8.96
N LEU A 142 0.11 11.18 -8.58
CA LEU A 142 -1.22 11.38 -7.99
C LEU A 142 -1.12 12.00 -6.59
N SER A 143 -0.14 11.57 -5.80
CA SER A 143 0.13 12.14 -4.48
C SER A 143 0.63 13.57 -4.58
N ASP A 144 1.51 13.88 -5.53
CA ASP A 144 2.00 15.23 -5.79
C ASP A 144 0.84 16.17 -6.16
N MET A 145 -0.04 15.73 -7.06
CA MET A 145 -1.23 16.49 -7.42
C MET A 145 -2.14 16.70 -6.22
N TYR A 146 -2.39 15.66 -5.41
CA TYR A 146 -3.21 15.79 -4.21
C TYR A 146 -2.63 16.78 -3.20
N VAL A 147 -1.32 16.71 -2.95
CA VAL A 147 -0.62 17.63 -2.05
C VAL A 147 -0.68 19.06 -2.58
N SER A 148 -0.42 19.26 -3.87
CA SER A 148 -0.55 20.56 -4.54
C SER A 148 -1.96 21.14 -4.38
N GLU A 149 -3.00 20.34 -4.62
CA GLU A 149 -4.38 20.79 -4.47
C GLU A 149 -4.73 21.12 -3.01
N CYS A 150 -4.27 20.32 -2.06
CA CYS A 150 -4.46 20.61 -0.63
C CYS A 150 -3.75 21.90 -0.17
N GLN A 151 -2.61 22.25 -0.78
CA GLN A 151 -1.90 23.49 -0.48
C GLN A 151 -2.61 24.72 -1.07
N LYS A 152 -3.13 24.61 -2.29
CA LYS A 152 -3.86 25.70 -2.97
C LYS A 152 -5.26 25.92 -2.37
N HIS A 153 -5.93 24.82 -2.03
CA HIS A 153 -7.31 24.79 -1.58
C HIS A 153 -7.44 23.92 -0.32
N PRO A 154 -7.02 24.42 0.86
CA PRO A 154 -7.08 23.66 2.10
C PRO A 154 -8.52 23.31 2.45
N GLN A 155 -8.89 22.05 2.26
CA GLN A 155 -10.24 21.56 2.52
C GLN A 155 -10.22 20.19 3.17
N ASP A 156 -11.00 20.04 4.24
CA ASP A 156 -11.35 18.75 4.79
C ASP A 156 -12.82 18.51 4.52
N THR A 157 -13.18 17.31 4.08
CA THR A 157 -14.60 16.94 3.96
C THR A 157 -15.03 16.26 5.26
N PRO A 158 -15.85 16.91 6.11
CA PRO A 158 -16.25 16.34 7.39
C PRO A 158 -17.01 15.03 7.19
N ASN A 159 -16.83 14.08 8.10
CA ASN A 159 -17.45 12.75 8.11
C ASN A 159 -17.08 11.79 6.99
N SER A 160 -16.80 12.27 5.78
CA SER A 160 -16.37 11.42 4.67
C SER A 160 -14.85 11.30 4.58
N ASN A 161 -14.06 12.29 5.03
CA ASN A 161 -12.62 12.37 4.75
C ASN A 161 -12.29 12.24 3.26
N PHE A 162 -13.22 12.66 2.38
CA PHE A 162 -13.01 12.60 0.93
C PHE A 162 -11.79 13.44 0.54
N TRP A 163 -11.77 14.69 1.00
CA TRP A 163 -10.55 15.48 1.18
C TRP A 163 -10.11 15.47 2.64
N ARG A 164 -8.80 15.43 2.86
CA ARG A 164 -8.15 15.45 4.17
C ARG A 164 -6.83 16.20 4.07
N CYS A 165 -6.91 17.51 3.95
CA CYS A 165 -5.74 18.38 3.77
C CYS A 165 -5.09 18.77 5.11
N SER A 166 -5.81 18.72 6.23
CA SER A 166 -5.22 19.01 7.55
C SER A 166 -4.30 17.91 8.09
N ASP A 167 -4.39 16.68 7.56
CA ASP A 167 -3.55 15.56 7.98
C ASP A 167 -2.57 15.17 6.88
N PHE A 168 -1.40 15.80 6.91
CA PHE A 168 -0.29 15.54 5.98
C PHE A 168 0.23 14.09 6.00
N ARG A 169 -0.21 13.23 6.94
CA ARG A 169 0.23 11.82 7.03
C ARG A 169 -0.72 10.85 6.35
N HIS A 170 -1.95 11.29 6.03
CA HIS A 170 -3.00 10.41 5.52
C HIS A 170 -3.72 11.08 4.35
N SER A 171 -3.70 10.43 3.19
CA SER A 171 -4.48 10.87 2.04
C SER A 171 -5.99 10.74 2.29
N GLY A 172 -6.77 11.63 1.67
CA GLY A 172 -8.22 11.52 1.62
C GLY A 172 -8.69 10.34 0.77
N PHE A 173 -9.96 9.96 0.91
CA PHE A 173 -10.50 8.81 0.16
C PHE A 173 -10.49 9.01 -1.35
N ILE A 174 -10.52 10.24 -1.84
CA ILE A 174 -10.44 10.52 -3.29
C ILE A 174 -9.22 9.86 -3.95
N ILE A 175 -8.08 9.86 -3.26
CA ILE A 175 -6.84 9.25 -3.74
C ILE A 175 -6.84 7.74 -3.50
N ILE A 176 -7.33 7.30 -2.34
CA ILE A 176 -7.42 5.88 -2.00
C ILE A 176 -8.32 5.13 -3.01
N GLU A 177 -9.43 5.72 -3.44
CA GLU A 177 -10.30 5.16 -4.48
C GLU A 177 -9.53 4.94 -5.79
N LYS A 178 -8.78 5.95 -6.25
CA LYS A 178 -7.95 5.81 -7.46
C LYS A 178 -6.85 4.75 -7.30
N PHE A 179 -6.27 4.63 -6.11
CA PHE A 179 -5.30 3.57 -5.82
C PHE A 179 -5.91 2.19 -5.92
N VAL A 180 -7.12 2.01 -5.38
CA VAL A 180 -7.84 0.73 -5.45
C VAL A 180 -8.24 0.42 -6.90
N ASP A 181 -8.76 1.39 -7.66
CA ASP A 181 -9.13 1.20 -9.05
C ASP A 181 -7.95 0.72 -9.90
N MET A 182 -6.78 1.38 -9.77
CA MET A 182 -5.56 0.95 -10.46
C MET A 182 -5.12 -0.46 -10.05
N LEU A 183 -5.35 -0.86 -8.80
CA LEU A 183 -4.87 -2.14 -8.26
C LEU A 183 -5.75 -3.26 -8.77
N LEU A 184 -7.05 -3.00 -8.78
CA LEU A 184 -8.03 -3.86 -9.41
C LEU A 184 -7.70 -4.00 -10.90
N ASN A 185 -7.48 -2.91 -11.63
CA ASN A 185 -7.09 -2.97 -13.05
C ASN A 185 -5.81 -3.77 -13.26
N TYR A 186 -4.77 -3.57 -12.45
CA TYR A 186 -3.52 -4.32 -12.55
C TYR A 186 -3.70 -5.83 -12.30
N ALA A 187 -4.50 -6.20 -11.29
CA ALA A 187 -4.82 -7.59 -11.00
C ALA A 187 -5.69 -8.20 -12.12
N CYS A 188 -6.67 -7.44 -12.59
CA CYS A 188 -7.65 -7.80 -13.62
C CYS A 188 -6.98 -7.97 -14.99
N ASN A 189 -6.01 -7.13 -15.37
CA ASN A 189 -5.36 -7.14 -16.70
C ASN A 189 -4.80 -8.50 -17.12
N ARG A 190 -4.38 -9.36 -16.17
CA ARG A 190 -3.89 -10.73 -16.48
C ARG A 190 -5.01 -11.70 -16.86
N HIS A 191 -6.23 -11.35 -16.51
CA HIS A 191 -7.48 -12.09 -16.72
C HIS A 191 -8.41 -11.35 -17.68
N LEU A 192 -7.98 -10.20 -18.21
CA LEU A 192 -8.75 -9.43 -19.17
C LEU A 192 -8.68 -10.16 -20.51
N SER A 193 -9.83 -10.64 -20.98
CA SER A 193 -9.99 -11.08 -22.36
C SER A 193 -10.38 -9.86 -23.17
N LEU A 194 -9.63 -9.47 -24.20
CA LEU A 194 -10.01 -8.29 -25.01
C LEU A 194 -11.36 -8.48 -25.73
N ASP A 195 -11.84 -9.71 -25.83
CA ASP A 195 -13.14 -10.08 -26.40
C ASP A 195 -14.29 -9.98 -25.37
N LYS A 196 -13.98 -9.81 -24.08
CA LYS A 196 -14.94 -9.66 -22.99
C LYS A 196 -14.51 -8.45 -22.17
N GLU A 197 -15.30 -7.37 -22.14
CA GLU A 197 -14.98 -6.10 -21.45
C GLU A 197 -14.81 -6.20 -19.90
N TYR A 198 -14.58 -7.40 -19.36
CA TYR A 198 -14.43 -7.73 -17.96
C TYR A 198 -13.45 -8.91 -17.78
N CYS A 199 -12.95 -9.08 -16.57
CA CYS A 199 -11.98 -10.14 -16.26
C CYS A 199 -12.65 -11.49 -16.04
N VAL A 200 -12.02 -12.54 -16.56
CA VAL A 200 -12.56 -13.91 -16.67
C VAL A 200 -11.76 -14.91 -15.84
#